data_AF-A0A3N5NY93-F1
#
_entry.id   AF-A0A3N5NY93-F1
#
_cell.length_a   1.000
_cell.length_b   1.000
_cell.length_c   1.000
_cell.angle_alpha   90.00
_cell.angle_beta   90.00
_cell.angle_gamma   90.00
#
_symmetry.space_group_name_H-M   'P 1'
#
loop_
_entity.id
_entity.type
_entity.pdbx_description
1 polymer ?
#
loop_
_entity_poly.entity_id
_entity_poly.type
_entity_poly.pdbx_seq_one_letter_code
_entity_poly.pdbx_strand_id
1 'polypeptide(L)' 'MRTQARTRAMIGKEEYIRRMEQLQAAVRAHGLDLYLVSAEASIYYLTGVVYMPLERPFFVLVRPAGAASLLV' A
#
# COMPACT_ATOMS: atom_id res chain seq x y z
N MET A 1 -3.30 35.69 14.17
CA MET A 1 -3.22 34.50 13.29
C MET A 1 -2.03 33.66 13.74
N ARG A 2 -2.24 32.47 14.32
CA ARG A 2 -1.17 31.52 14.64
C ARG A 2 -1.25 30.38 13.62
N THR A 3 -0.29 30.34 12.71
CA THR A 3 -0.13 29.25 11.75
C THR A 3 0.32 28.00 12.51
N GLN A 4 -0.61 27.06 12.76
CA GLN A 4 -0.22 25.71 13.19
C GLN A 4 0.34 24.98 11.97
N ALA A 5 1.67 24.98 11.83
CA ALA A 5 2.34 23.92 11.09
C ALA A 5 2.17 22.63 11.91
N ARG A 6 1.08 21.89 11.67
CA ARG A 6 0.96 20.52 12.16
C ARG A 6 2.06 19.72 11.48
N THR A 7 3.11 19.36 12.21
CA THR A 7 4.05 18.32 11.81
C THR A 7 3.22 17.10 11.42
N ARG A 8 3.09 16.84 10.12
CA ARG A 8 2.42 15.65 9.59
C ARG A 8 3.14 14.46 10.23
N ALA A 9 2.49 13.77 11.16
CA ALA A 9 3.08 12.60 11.81
C ALA A 9 3.57 11.66 10.70
N MET A 10 4.89 11.40 10.66
CA MET A 10 5.45 10.46 9.70
C MET A 10 4.83 9.11 9.97
N ILE A 11 4.23 8.49 8.95
CA ILE A 11 3.66 7.15 9.07
C ILE A 11 4.80 6.19 9.40
N GLY A 12 4.71 5.53 10.56
CA GLY A 12 5.67 4.52 10.99
C GLY A 12 5.58 3.25 10.16
N LYS A 13 6.66 2.46 10.17
CA LYS A 13 6.74 1.19 9.44
C LYS A 13 5.62 0.22 9.86
N GLU A 14 5.27 0.24 11.15
CA GLU A 14 4.25 -0.61 11.77
C GLU A 14 2.87 -0.38 11.16
N GLU A 15 2.54 0.86 10.81
CA GLU A 15 1.26 1.20 10.21
C GLU A 15 1.15 0.67 8.77
N TYR A 16 2.23 0.70 7.99
CA TYR A 16 2.24 0.07 6.66
C TYR A 16 2.10 -1.45 6.75
N ILE A 17 2.78 -2.09 7.71
CA ILE A 17 2.63 -3.53 7.98
C ILE A 17 1.18 -3.85 8.30
N ARG A 18 0.58 -3.13 9.24
CA ARG A 18 -0.83 -3.31 9.65
C ARG A 18 -1.79 -3.17 8.46
N ARG A 19 -1.61 -2.16 7.61
CA ARG A 19 -2.46 -1.96 6.42
C ARG A 19 -2.33 -3.11 5.43
N MET A 20 -1.11 -3.62 5.22
CA MET A 20 -0.89 -4.77 4.36
C MET A 20 -1.57 -6.01 4.93
N GLU A 21 -1.44 -6.28 6.23
CA GLU A 21 -2.09 -7.41 6.90
C GLU A 21 -3.63 -7.34 6.79
N GLN A 22 -4.20 -6.13 6.92
CA GLN A 22 -5.64 -5.90 6.72
C GLN A 22 -6.07 -6.21 5.28
N LEU A 23 -5.30 -5.76 4.28
CA LEU A 23 -5.58 -6.09 2.89
C LEU A 23 -5.49 -7.60 2.64
N GLN A 24 -4.46 -8.28 3.16
CA GLN A 24 -4.31 -9.73 3.05
C GLN A 24 -5.47 -10.48 3.73
N ALA A 25 -5.95 -9.99 4.87
CA ALA A 25 -7.13 -10.53 5.54
C ALA A 25 -8.40 -10.37 4.67
N ALA A 26 -8.58 -9.22 4.02
CA ALA A 26 -9.68 -9.01 3.09
C ALA A 26 -9.59 -9.91 1.86
N VAL A 27 -8.39 -10.07 1.28
CA VAL A 27 -8.11 -10.98 0.16
C VAL A 27 -8.50 -12.42 0.53
N ARG A 28 -8.09 -12.89 1.72
CA ARG A 28 -8.51 -14.20 2.25
C ARG A 28 -10.02 -14.31 2.44
N ALA A 29 -10.64 -13.31 3.07
CA ALA A 29 -12.07 -13.34 3.39
C ALA A 29 -12.96 -13.40 2.13
N HIS A 30 -12.49 -12.84 1.01
CA HIS A 30 -13.20 -12.88 -0.27
C HIS A 30 -12.80 -14.09 -1.14
N GLY A 31 -11.96 -15.00 -0.65
CA GLY A 31 -11.53 -16.19 -1.40
C GLY A 31 -10.69 -15.87 -2.64
N LEU A 32 -9.93 -14.77 -2.63
CA LEU A 32 -9.10 -14.36 -3.76
C LEU A 32 -7.69 -14.96 -3.65
N ASP A 33 -7.17 -15.48 -4.75
CA ASP A 33 -5.77 -15.97 -4.83
C ASP A 33 -4.75 -14.82 -4.91
N LEU A 34 -5.19 -13.67 -5.43
CA LEU A 34 -4.36 -12.53 -5.72
C LEU A 34 -5.18 -11.24 -5.83
N TYR A 35 -4.63 -10.14 -5.33
CA TYR A 35 -5.13 -8.80 -5.53
C TYR A 35 -4.04 -7.90 -6.13
N LEU A 36 -4.38 -7.22 -7.22
CA LEU A 36 -3.49 -6.29 -7.92
C LEU A 36 -3.74 -4.86 -7.45
N VAL A 37 -2.74 -4.24 -6.83
CA VAL A 37 -2.76 -2.82 -6.50
C VAL A 37 -2.11 -2.04 -7.63
N SER A 38 -2.91 -1.28 -8.39
CA SER A 38 -2.45 -0.49 -9.53
C SER A 38 -2.60 1.02 -9.38
N ALA A 39 -3.44 1.48 -8.45
CA ALA A 39 -3.66 2.91 -8.22
C ALA A 39 -2.52 3.52 -7.40
N GLU A 40 -1.95 4.62 -7.87
CA GLU A 40 -0.85 5.36 -7.21
C GLU A 40 -1.19 5.68 -5.74
N ALA A 41 -2.38 6.21 -5.47
CA ALA A 41 -2.81 6.54 -4.11
C ALA A 41 -2.84 5.32 -3.19
N SER A 42 -3.23 4.14 -3.71
CA SER A 42 -3.25 2.89 -2.95
C SER A 42 -1.84 2.37 -2.70
N ILE A 43 -0.94 2.47 -3.68
CA ILE A 43 0.47 2.11 -3.52
C ILE A 43 1.12 2.98 -2.46
N TYR A 44 0.91 4.29 -2.51
CA TYR A 44 1.36 5.22 -1.47
C TYR A 44 0.78 4.87 -0.10
N TYR A 45 -0.52 4.62 0.00
CA TYR A 45 -1.17 4.27 1.25
C TYR A 45 -0.61 3.00 1.90
N LEU A 46 -0.29 1.99 1.10
CA LEU A 46 0.16 0.67 1.56
C LEU A 46 1.66 0.60 1.80
N THR A 47 2.47 1.39 1.10
CA THR A 47 3.94 1.22 1.08
C THR A 47 4.72 2.49 1.44
N GLY A 48 4.08 3.65 1.38
CA GLY A 48 4.74 4.96 1.50
C GLY A 48 5.57 5.34 0.28
N VAL A 49 5.69 4.47 -0.73
CA VAL A 49 6.41 4.76 -1.97
C VAL A 49 5.67 5.86 -2.73
N VAL A 50 6.39 6.92 -3.04
CA VAL A 50 5.95 7.97 -3.95
C VAL A 50 6.50 7.62 -5.32
N TYR A 51 5.63 7.19 -6.22
CA TYR A 51 5.98 6.84 -7.59
C TYR A 51 4.87 7.32 -8.51
N MET A 52 5.24 8.06 -9.54
CA MET A 52 4.33 8.48 -10.59
C MET A 52 4.57 7.55 -11.80
N PRO A 53 3.67 6.60 -12.10
CA PRO A 53 3.83 5.74 -13.25
C PRO A 53 3.79 6.59 -14.51
N LEU A 54 4.88 6.55 -15.28
CA LEU A 54 4.86 7.06 -16.65
C LEU A 54 4.32 5.93 -17.54
N GLU A 55 5.17 5.27 -18.32
CA GLU A 55 4.76 4.20 -19.23
C GLU A 55 5.08 2.78 -18.73
N ARG A 56 5.76 2.65 -17.58
CA ARG A 56 6.12 1.35 -17.00
C ARG A 56 5.06 0.88 -16.00
N PRO A 57 4.55 -0.36 -16.11
CA PRO A 57 3.72 -0.95 -15.08
C PRO A 57 4.45 -0.95 -13.74
N PHE A 58 3.78 -0.48 -12.69
CA PHE A 58 4.29 -0.52 -11.32
C PHE A 58 3.14 -0.97 -10.43
N PHE A 59 3.06 -2.28 -10.18
CA PHE A 59 1.93 -2.86 -9.46
C PHE A 59 2.40 -3.66 -8.26
N VAL A 60 1.63 -3.63 -7.17
CA VAL A 60 1.85 -4.50 -6.02
C VAL A 60 0.91 -5.69 -6.09
N LEU A 61 1.49 -6.88 -6.09
CA LEU A 61 0.80 -8.17 -6.07
C LEU A 61 0.65 -8.62 -4.62
N VAL A 62 -0.59 -8.69 -4.13
CA VAL A 62 -0.91 -9.08 -2.76
C VAL A 62 -1.61 -10.43 -2.76
N ARG A 63 -0.97 -11.41 -2.11
CA ARG A 63 -1.52 -12.76 -1.92
C ARG A 63 -2.17 -12.89 -0.55
N PRO A 64 -3.11 -13.85 -0.37
CA PRO A 64 -3.76 -14.11 0.91
C PRO A 64 -2.77 -14.43 2.05
N ALA A 65 -1.58 -14.93 1.75
CA ALA A 65 -0.50 -15.14 2.71
C ALA A 65 0.86 -14.95 2.02
N GLY A 66 1.91 -14.75 2.83
CA GLY A 66 3.27 -14.53 2.35
C GLY A 66 3.58 -13.07 2.03
N ALA A 67 4.78 -12.83 1.48
CA ALA A 67 5.22 -11.48 1.13
C ALA A 67 4.49 -10.95 -0.11
N ALA A 68 4.13 -9.67 -0.09
CA ALA A 68 3.71 -8.96 -1.29
C ALA A 68 4.89 -8.85 -2.27
N SER A 69 4.60 -8.83 -3.57
CA SER A 69 5.61 -8.73 -4.63
C SER A 69 5.37 -7.48 -5.48
N LEU A 70 6.44 -6.90 -6.00
CA LEU A 70 6.36 -5.78 -6.95
C LEU A 70 6.49 -6.34 -8.37
N LEU A 71 5.62 -5.88 -9.28
CA LEU A 71 5.73 -6.11 -10.71
C LEU A 71 6.19 -4.81 -11.37
N VAL A 72 7.38 -4.86 -11.99
CA VAL A 72 8.08 -3.76 -12.68
C VAL A 72 8.82 -4.25 -13.91
#